data_AF-A0A178B3B7-F1
#
_entry.id   AF-A0A178B3B7-F1
#
_cell.length_a   1.000
_cell.length_b   1.000
_cell.length_c   1.000
_cell.angle_alpha   90.00
_cell.angle_beta   90.00
_cell.angle_gamma   90.00
#
_symmetry.space_group_name_H-M   'P 1'
#
loop_
_entity.id
_entity.type
_entity.pdbx_description
1 polymer ?
#
loop_
_entity_poly.entity_id
_entity_poly.type
_entity_poly.pdbx_seq_one_letter_code
_entity_poly.pdbx_strand_id
1 'polypeptide(L)'
;MTSSLISGTNENTLALINLNADFSLVKLEAPSEYKELGRSLTHHRREMAEEGALHRTARRLGALFESIAPQAPLVIKAYGTRVSEISRSYNIDNMTVRHGAFAECIGLDGTSVWAAATSGKSAIVVHLLACILARVWSGPQATSIWVEFVEARRQELRKQIQDGIYDDYTQLGLKASIDISRNDLAQWDASARSWLQVADDELIRRQKQLMLIINNINMPVTHGKSSFSTYTSVVEAWRTALETLEKLLQGQPQRLSKGSVLLGLASWHLYPDLLVLNERATIVEFKDPVIADSAQLTIGLWNPDTNKDEGVYWSLSLSHLRFYGDPIKVTSITTRDASWLSIEELQLLVMGAFLADWENLRVSDFDKAADFFVALDEAMQDDTRYLPDTDTSWSWLRLFRDASKKFLTLQDTEKSIASSYIALGHRRGQNILTKGATRIPPMMGLCHPW
;
A
#
# COMPACT_ATOMS: atom_id res chain seq x y z
N MET A 1 -39.05 11.01 -58.47
CA MET A 1 -37.78 10.28 -58.27
C MET A 1 -36.99 10.97 -57.17
N THR A 2 -36.07 10.24 -56.53
CA THR A 2 -35.11 10.61 -55.45
C THR A 2 -35.53 10.33 -54.01
N SER A 3 -35.61 9.03 -53.70
CA SER A 3 -35.20 8.46 -52.42
C SER A 3 -33.85 7.76 -52.66
N SER A 4 -32.92 7.83 -51.69
CA SER A 4 -31.68 7.05 -51.51
C SER A 4 -30.34 7.83 -51.48
N LEU A 5 -30.09 8.61 -50.43
CA LEU A 5 -28.72 9.04 -50.07
C LEU A 5 -28.39 8.95 -48.57
N ILE A 6 -29.24 8.33 -47.74
CA ILE A 6 -29.00 8.21 -46.28
C ILE A 6 -28.70 6.75 -45.85
N SER A 7 -28.72 5.76 -46.76
CA SER A 7 -28.52 4.33 -46.41
C SER A 7 -27.06 3.84 -46.44
N GLY A 8 -26.08 4.65 -46.85
CA GLY A 8 -24.72 4.15 -47.14
C GLY A 8 -23.78 4.02 -45.94
N THR A 9 -23.95 4.81 -44.87
CA THR A 9 -23.04 4.81 -43.70
C THR A 9 -23.49 3.88 -42.58
N ASN A 10 -24.80 3.64 -42.43
CA ASN A 10 -25.32 2.67 -41.46
C ASN A 10 -25.15 1.22 -41.91
N GLU A 11 -25.23 0.93 -43.21
CA GLU A 11 -25.10 -0.44 -43.73
C GLU A 11 -23.67 -0.99 -43.60
N ASN A 12 -22.62 -0.18 -43.79
CA ASN A 12 -21.24 -0.64 -43.58
C ASN A 12 -20.88 -0.83 -42.10
N THR A 13 -21.46 -0.02 -41.21
CA THR A 13 -21.29 -0.19 -39.76
C THR A 13 -22.05 -1.43 -39.25
N LEU A 14 -23.25 -1.69 -39.78
CA LEU A 14 -24.00 -2.93 -39.54
C LEU A 14 -23.35 -4.17 -40.19
N ALA A 15 -22.67 -4.02 -41.33
CA ALA A 15 -21.94 -5.10 -41.99
C ALA A 15 -20.66 -5.49 -41.24
N LEU A 16 -19.95 -4.53 -40.63
CA LEU A 16 -18.83 -4.82 -39.73
C LEU A 16 -19.30 -5.43 -38.39
N ILE A 17 -20.51 -5.11 -37.92
CA ILE A 17 -21.15 -5.77 -36.78
C ILE A 17 -21.47 -7.27 -37.08
N ASN A 18 -21.72 -7.61 -38.35
CA ASN A 18 -22.02 -8.96 -38.83
C ASN A 18 -20.79 -9.81 -39.23
N LEU A 19 -19.57 -9.25 -39.22
CA LEU A 19 -18.33 -10.06 -39.16
C LEU A 19 -18.09 -10.53 -37.72
N ASN A 20 -19.13 -11.13 -37.16
CA ASN A 20 -19.19 -11.74 -35.84
C ASN A 20 -18.82 -13.22 -35.96
N ALA A 21 -17.61 -13.50 -36.43
CA ALA A 21 -16.97 -14.75 -36.00
C ALA A 21 -16.94 -14.66 -34.47
N ASP A 22 -17.56 -15.62 -33.77
CA ASP A 22 -17.59 -15.64 -32.31
C ASP A 22 -16.13 -15.60 -31.80
N PHE A 23 -15.63 -14.39 -31.51
CA PHE A 23 -14.21 -14.15 -31.22
C PHE A 23 -13.75 -14.89 -29.97
N SER A 24 -14.72 -15.35 -29.17
CA SER A 24 -14.50 -16.20 -28.00
C SER A 24 -14.07 -17.61 -28.36
N LEU A 25 -14.20 -18.03 -29.62
CA LEU A 25 -13.68 -19.29 -30.16
C LEU A 25 -12.25 -19.17 -30.71
N VAL A 26 -11.73 -17.95 -30.86
CA VAL A 26 -10.37 -17.74 -31.39
C VAL A 26 -9.35 -18.14 -30.33
N LYS A 27 -8.55 -19.17 -30.65
CA LYS A 27 -7.42 -19.63 -29.85
C LYS A 27 -6.14 -18.94 -30.31
N LEU A 28 -5.37 -18.43 -29.36
CA LEU A 28 -4.05 -17.85 -29.57
C LEU A 28 -2.96 -18.83 -29.12
N GLU A 29 -1.75 -18.68 -29.67
CA GLU A 29 -0.59 -19.40 -29.14
C GLU A 29 -0.27 -18.89 -27.73
N ALA A 30 -0.21 -19.81 -26.77
CA ALA A 30 0.17 -19.49 -25.40
C ALA A 30 1.64 -18.99 -25.34
N PRO A 31 1.96 -17.99 -24.49
CA PRO A 31 3.33 -17.55 -24.32
C PRO A 31 4.24 -18.70 -23.87
N SER A 32 5.52 -18.64 -24.27
CA SER A 32 6.50 -19.69 -23.99
C SER A 32 6.59 -20.07 -22.51
N GLU A 33 6.40 -19.09 -21.64
CA GLU A 33 6.48 -19.18 -20.21
C GLU A 33 5.40 -20.08 -19.62
N TYR A 34 4.30 -20.34 -20.32
CA TYR A 34 3.20 -21.20 -19.86
C TYR A 34 3.25 -22.61 -20.45
N LYS A 35 4.19 -22.91 -21.37
CA LYS A 35 4.17 -24.17 -22.13
C LYS A 35 4.26 -25.43 -21.26
N GLU A 36 4.95 -25.39 -20.12
CA GLU A 36 4.99 -26.56 -19.23
C GLU A 36 3.65 -26.82 -18.56
N LEU A 37 2.87 -25.78 -18.20
CA LEU A 37 1.51 -25.97 -17.70
C LEU A 37 0.65 -26.75 -18.70
N GLY A 38 0.65 -26.35 -19.97
CA GLY A 38 -0.12 -27.04 -21.01
C GLY A 38 0.28 -28.51 -21.21
N ARG A 39 1.51 -28.89 -20.85
CA ARG A 39 2.00 -30.27 -20.85
C ARG A 39 1.64 -31.05 -19.59
N SER A 40 1.50 -30.37 -18.45
CA SER A 40 1.14 -30.96 -17.16
C SER A 40 -0.36 -31.07 -16.92
N LEU A 41 -1.20 -30.47 -17.77
CA LEU A 41 -2.67 -30.63 -17.73
C LEU A 41 -3.13 -31.93 -18.38
N THR A 42 -4.10 -32.61 -17.74
CA THR A 42 -4.80 -33.76 -18.35
C THR A 42 -5.47 -33.35 -19.67
N HIS A 43 -5.69 -34.33 -20.57
CA HIS A 43 -6.34 -34.09 -21.86
C HIS A 43 -7.65 -33.32 -21.70
N HIS A 44 -8.50 -33.79 -20.78
CA HIS A 44 -9.79 -33.17 -20.49
C HIS A 44 -9.66 -31.70 -20.05
N ARG A 45 -8.75 -31.39 -19.11
CA ARG A 45 -8.53 -30.00 -18.66
C ARG A 45 -7.98 -29.11 -19.77
N ARG A 46 -7.07 -29.64 -20.59
CA ARG A 46 -6.54 -28.89 -21.73
C ARG A 46 -7.64 -28.58 -22.75
N GLU A 47 -8.47 -29.56 -23.09
CA GLU A 47 -9.62 -29.37 -24.00
C GLU A 47 -10.62 -28.35 -23.43
N MET A 48 -10.97 -28.45 -22.15
CA MET A 48 -11.83 -27.46 -21.48
C MET A 48 -11.25 -26.03 -21.51
N ALA A 49 -9.93 -25.90 -21.43
CA ALA A 49 -9.23 -24.63 -21.44
C ALA A 49 -9.00 -24.06 -22.85
N GLU A 50 -8.99 -24.89 -23.88
CA GLU A 50 -8.71 -24.45 -25.26
C GLU A 50 -9.98 -24.30 -26.11
N GLU A 51 -11.00 -25.10 -25.84
CA GLU A 51 -12.22 -25.19 -26.67
C GLU A 51 -13.50 -25.11 -25.81
N GLY A 52 -13.38 -25.24 -24.49
CA GLY A 52 -14.51 -25.30 -23.56
C GLY A 52 -15.06 -23.95 -23.12
N ALA A 53 -15.96 -24.01 -22.12
CA ALA A 53 -16.59 -22.82 -21.54
C ALA A 53 -15.57 -21.85 -20.91
N LEU A 54 -14.53 -22.37 -20.25
CA LEU A 54 -13.50 -21.55 -19.62
C LEU A 54 -12.69 -20.75 -20.65
N HIS A 55 -12.41 -21.30 -21.83
CA HIS A 55 -11.79 -20.55 -22.93
C HIS A 55 -12.64 -19.35 -23.34
N ARG A 56 -13.93 -19.58 -23.59
CA ARG A 56 -14.87 -18.51 -23.98
C ARG A 56 -14.99 -17.44 -22.90
N THR A 57 -15.06 -17.86 -21.64
CA THR A 57 -15.09 -16.94 -20.48
C THR A 57 -13.81 -16.11 -20.41
N ALA A 58 -12.63 -16.72 -20.58
CA ALA A 58 -11.35 -16.03 -20.59
C ALA A 58 -11.27 -14.99 -21.73
N ARG A 59 -11.67 -15.36 -22.95
CA ARG A 59 -11.73 -14.42 -24.10
C ARG A 59 -12.68 -13.25 -23.84
N ARG A 60 -13.88 -13.53 -23.34
CA ARG A 60 -14.91 -12.50 -23.09
C ARG A 60 -14.50 -11.55 -21.97
N LEU A 61 -13.99 -12.08 -20.86
CA LEU A 61 -13.47 -11.28 -19.76
C LEU A 61 -12.24 -10.47 -20.20
N GLY A 62 -11.32 -11.08 -20.95
CA GLY A 62 -10.17 -10.39 -21.50
C GLY A 62 -10.55 -9.18 -22.35
N ALA A 63 -11.52 -9.34 -23.26
CA ALA A 63 -12.04 -8.26 -24.09
C ALA A 63 -12.81 -7.19 -23.29
N LEU A 64 -13.62 -7.60 -22.30
CA LEU A 64 -14.41 -6.69 -21.46
C LEU A 64 -13.53 -5.71 -20.65
N PHE A 65 -12.37 -6.18 -20.19
CA PHE A 65 -11.48 -5.42 -19.31
C PHE A 65 -10.22 -4.88 -20.01
N GLU A 66 -10.06 -5.12 -21.30
CA GLU A 66 -8.84 -4.79 -22.05
C GLU A 66 -8.40 -3.33 -21.91
N SER A 67 -9.35 -2.39 -21.98
CA SER A 67 -9.03 -0.95 -21.93
C SER A 67 -8.69 -0.43 -20.52
N ILE A 68 -8.95 -1.20 -19.46
CA ILE A 68 -8.61 -0.82 -18.07
C ILE A 68 -7.52 -1.69 -17.46
N ALA A 69 -7.18 -2.81 -18.09
CA ALA A 69 -6.13 -3.71 -17.67
C ALA A 69 -4.76 -3.00 -17.79
N PRO A 70 -3.96 -2.93 -16.71
CA PRO A 70 -2.61 -2.40 -16.79
C PRO A 70 -1.75 -3.19 -17.77
N GLN A 71 -0.85 -2.49 -18.46
CA GLN A 71 0.17 -3.13 -19.26
C GLN A 71 1.27 -3.68 -18.34
N ALA A 72 1.24 -4.98 -18.09
CA ALA A 72 2.16 -5.66 -17.18
C ALA A 72 2.88 -6.86 -17.85
N PRO A 73 3.66 -6.63 -18.93
CA PRO A 73 4.30 -7.71 -19.68
C PRO A 73 5.33 -8.50 -18.85
N LEU A 74 6.06 -7.86 -17.94
CA LEU A 74 7.02 -8.56 -17.09
C LEU A 74 6.30 -9.37 -16.00
N VAL A 75 5.19 -8.85 -15.44
CA VAL A 75 4.37 -9.63 -14.50
C VAL A 75 3.79 -10.86 -15.18
N ILE A 76 3.25 -10.73 -16.40
CA ILE A 76 2.76 -11.87 -17.20
C ILE A 76 3.87 -12.90 -17.40
N LYS A 77 5.08 -12.45 -17.77
CA LYS A 77 6.24 -13.32 -17.98
C LYS A 77 6.66 -14.04 -16.69
N ALA A 78 6.79 -13.29 -15.59
CA ALA A 78 7.17 -13.81 -14.28
C ALA A 78 6.14 -14.82 -13.77
N TYR A 79 4.85 -14.47 -13.84
CA TYR A 79 3.76 -15.35 -13.46
C TYR A 79 3.75 -16.64 -14.30
N GLY A 80 3.88 -16.55 -15.63
CA GLY A 80 4.00 -17.73 -16.49
C GLY A 80 5.17 -18.63 -16.11
N THR A 81 6.34 -18.03 -15.87
CA THR A 81 7.55 -18.76 -15.46
C THR A 81 7.31 -19.52 -14.15
N ARG A 82 6.69 -18.85 -13.16
CA ARG A 82 6.28 -19.42 -11.88
C ARG A 82 5.25 -20.54 -12.04
N VAL A 83 4.25 -20.34 -12.89
CA VAL A 83 3.22 -21.35 -13.24
C VAL A 83 3.88 -22.60 -13.81
N SER A 84 4.82 -22.44 -14.75
CA SER A 84 5.55 -23.56 -15.33
C SER A 84 6.47 -24.25 -14.32
N GLU A 85 7.11 -23.50 -13.41
CA GLU A 85 7.91 -24.07 -12.33
C GLU A 85 7.06 -24.98 -11.42
N ILE A 86 5.90 -24.51 -10.97
CA ILE A 86 4.95 -25.27 -10.15
C ILE A 86 4.45 -26.50 -10.93
N SER A 87 4.13 -26.34 -12.21
CA SER A 87 3.54 -27.41 -13.01
C SER A 87 4.47 -28.59 -13.28
N ARG A 88 5.81 -28.39 -13.21
CA ARG A 88 6.80 -29.44 -13.46
C ARG A 88 6.79 -30.56 -12.41
N SER A 89 6.34 -30.31 -11.18
CA SER A 89 6.24 -31.35 -10.15
C SER A 89 5.14 -32.38 -10.48
N TYR A 90 4.20 -32.02 -11.35
CA TYR A 90 3.07 -32.86 -11.73
C TYR A 90 3.33 -33.60 -13.05
N ASN A 91 3.67 -34.88 -12.97
CA ASN A 91 3.81 -35.76 -14.13
C ASN A 91 2.52 -36.56 -14.38
N ILE A 92 1.84 -36.30 -15.50
CA ILE A 92 0.57 -36.92 -15.89
C ILE A 92 0.70 -38.43 -16.07
N ASP A 93 1.78 -38.91 -16.69
CA ASP A 93 1.95 -40.32 -17.08
C ASP A 93 1.92 -41.26 -15.87
N ASN A 94 2.46 -40.79 -14.73
CA ASN A 94 2.43 -41.54 -13.48
C ASN A 94 1.06 -41.49 -12.78
N MET A 95 0.26 -40.44 -13.03
CA MET A 95 -1.02 -40.21 -12.35
C MET A 95 -2.17 -40.95 -13.03
N THR A 96 -2.17 -41.06 -14.36
CA THR A 96 -3.23 -41.75 -15.11
C THR A 96 -3.28 -43.26 -14.81
N VAL A 97 -2.11 -43.89 -14.71
CA VAL A 97 -1.98 -45.33 -14.39
C VAL A 97 -2.49 -45.66 -12.98
N ARG A 98 -2.31 -44.75 -12.01
CA ARG A 98 -2.62 -45.01 -10.59
C ARG A 98 -4.09 -44.87 -10.23
N HIS A 99 -4.89 -44.16 -11.03
CA HIS A 99 -6.22 -43.71 -10.59
C HIS A 99 -7.40 -44.12 -11.47
N GLY A 100 -7.17 -44.93 -12.52
CA GLY A 100 -8.24 -45.59 -13.28
C GLY A 100 -9.31 -44.62 -13.80
N ALA A 101 -10.58 -44.85 -13.44
CA ALA A 101 -11.73 -44.07 -13.91
C ALA A 101 -11.72 -42.58 -13.49
N PHE A 102 -10.88 -42.19 -12.53
CA PHE A 102 -10.73 -40.80 -12.08
C PHE A 102 -9.47 -40.11 -12.61
N ALA A 103 -8.70 -40.79 -13.49
CA ALA A 103 -7.45 -40.28 -14.04
C ALA A 103 -7.58 -38.87 -14.65
N GLU A 104 -8.72 -38.56 -15.26
CA GLU A 104 -8.98 -37.27 -15.91
C GLU A 104 -9.27 -36.13 -14.91
N CYS A 105 -9.73 -36.47 -13.71
CA CYS A 105 -10.12 -35.53 -12.65
C CYS A 105 -8.96 -35.20 -11.68
N ILE A 106 -7.84 -35.91 -11.80
CA ILE A 106 -6.74 -35.88 -10.83
C ILE A 106 -5.54 -35.11 -11.39
N GLY A 107 -4.89 -34.33 -10.52
CA GLY A 107 -3.70 -33.54 -10.82
C GLY A 107 -3.92 -32.03 -10.64
N LEU A 108 -2.96 -31.25 -11.13
CA LEU A 108 -2.95 -29.79 -11.15
C LEU A 108 -4.15 -29.21 -11.90
N ASP A 109 -4.99 -28.40 -11.25
CA ASP A 109 -6.06 -27.65 -11.92
C ASP A 109 -5.58 -26.23 -12.26
N GLY A 110 -4.89 -26.11 -13.39
CA GLY A 110 -4.52 -24.83 -14.00
C GLY A 110 -5.40 -24.48 -15.20
N THR A 111 -6.64 -24.98 -15.26
CA THR A 111 -7.51 -24.86 -16.44
C THR A 111 -7.78 -23.41 -16.80
N SER A 112 -8.12 -22.56 -15.82
CA SER A 112 -8.31 -21.11 -16.02
C SER A 112 -7.02 -20.38 -16.40
N VAL A 113 -5.86 -20.82 -15.87
CA VAL A 113 -4.54 -20.24 -16.21
C VAL A 113 -4.22 -20.51 -17.68
N TRP A 114 -4.41 -21.76 -18.14
CA TRP A 114 -4.17 -22.15 -19.52
C TRP A 114 -5.17 -21.48 -20.48
N ALA A 115 -6.45 -21.44 -20.11
CA ALA A 115 -7.48 -20.75 -20.87
C ALA A 115 -7.16 -19.27 -21.06
N ALA A 116 -6.65 -18.60 -20.01
CA ALA A 116 -6.16 -17.23 -20.12
C ALA A 116 -4.97 -17.11 -21.07
N ALA A 117 -3.99 -18.00 -20.94
CA ALA A 117 -2.78 -18.00 -21.76
C ALA A 117 -3.08 -18.18 -23.26
N THR A 118 -4.06 -19.02 -23.61
CA THR A 118 -4.54 -19.24 -24.99
C THR A 118 -5.58 -18.21 -25.44
N SER A 119 -5.99 -17.30 -24.56
CA SER A 119 -6.98 -16.23 -24.85
C SER A 119 -6.36 -14.86 -25.09
N GLY A 120 -5.12 -14.66 -24.65
CA GLY A 120 -4.33 -13.45 -24.86
C GLY A 120 -3.93 -12.73 -23.57
N LYS A 121 -3.08 -11.71 -23.70
CA LYS A 121 -2.47 -11.01 -22.57
C LYS A 121 -3.52 -10.43 -21.60
N SER A 122 -4.55 -9.75 -22.11
CA SER A 122 -5.61 -9.18 -21.29
C SER A 122 -6.35 -10.25 -20.47
N ALA A 123 -6.56 -11.44 -21.03
CA ALA A 123 -7.17 -12.56 -20.30
C ALA A 123 -6.26 -13.07 -19.16
N ILE A 124 -4.94 -13.08 -19.35
CA ILE A 124 -3.97 -13.39 -18.28
C ILE A 124 -4.07 -12.36 -17.15
N VAL A 125 -4.10 -11.07 -17.48
CA VAL A 125 -4.20 -10.01 -16.46
C VAL A 125 -5.53 -10.11 -15.69
N VAL A 126 -6.62 -10.51 -16.34
CA VAL A 126 -7.90 -10.76 -15.67
C VAL A 126 -7.90 -12.05 -14.85
N HIS A 127 -7.16 -13.08 -15.27
CA HIS A 127 -6.92 -14.25 -14.43
C HIS A 127 -6.15 -13.88 -13.14
N LEU A 128 -5.17 -12.98 -13.23
CA LEU A 128 -4.48 -12.46 -12.04
C LEU A 128 -5.44 -11.75 -11.07
N LEU A 129 -6.46 -11.04 -11.59
CA LEU A 129 -7.55 -10.51 -10.77
C LEU A 129 -8.36 -11.64 -10.12
N ALA A 130 -8.69 -12.70 -10.86
CA ALA A 130 -9.39 -13.86 -10.31
C ALA A 130 -8.64 -14.48 -9.13
N CYS A 131 -7.31 -14.57 -9.22
CA CYS A 131 -6.47 -15.02 -8.10
C CYS A 131 -6.59 -14.10 -6.87
N ILE A 132 -6.59 -12.78 -7.05
CA ILE A 132 -6.81 -11.82 -5.95
C ILE A 132 -8.19 -12.06 -5.30
N LEU A 133 -9.25 -12.16 -6.12
CA LEU A 133 -10.61 -12.35 -5.60
C LEU A 133 -10.75 -13.68 -4.87
N ALA A 134 -10.21 -14.76 -5.44
CA ALA A 134 -10.26 -16.09 -4.85
C ALA A 134 -9.53 -16.17 -3.51
N ARG A 135 -8.44 -15.41 -3.33
CA ARG A 135 -7.70 -15.39 -2.06
C ARG A 135 -8.43 -14.64 -0.94
N VAL A 136 -9.16 -13.58 -1.27
CA VAL A 136 -9.82 -12.72 -0.26
C VAL A 136 -11.21 -13.22 0.12
N TRP A 137 -11.99 -13.68 -0.85
CA TRP A 137 -13.40 -14.00 -0.65
C TRP A 137 -13.68 -15.50 -0.85
N SER A 138 -14.71 -16.00 -0.16
CA SER A 138 -15.25 -17.34 -0.43
C SER A 138 -15.85 -17.43 -1.84
N GLY A 139 -15.97 -18.64 -2.40
CA GLY A 139 -16.48 -18.84 -3.77
C GLY A 139 -17.80 -18.11 -4.07
N PRO A 140 -18.86 -18.25 -3.24
CA PRO A 140 -20.11 -17.54 -3.46
C PRO A 140 -20.01 -16.01 -3.39
N GLN A 141 -19.15 -15.50 -2.51
CA GLN A 141 -18.88 -14.06 -2.37
C GLN A 141 -18.12 -13.54 -3.60
N ALA A 142 -17.04 -14.20 -4.00
CA ALA A 142 -16.25 -13.86 -5.19
C ALA A 142 -17.11 -13.91 -6.46
N THR A 143 -17.98 -14.90 -6.59
CA THR A 143 -18.96 -14.98 -7.71
C THR A 143 -19.89 -13.76 -7.72
N SER A 144 -20.38 -13.34 -6.56
CA SER A 144 -21.25 -12.16 -6.45
C SER A 144 -20.50 -10.87 -6.81
N ILE A 145 -19.23 -10.75 -6.37
CA ILE A 145 -18.35 -9.64 -6.75
C ILE A 145 -18.11 -9.65 -8.26
N TRP A 146 -17.83 -10.79 -8.88
CA TRP A 146 -17.67 -10.90 -10.33
C TRP A 146 -18.89 -10.44 -11.11
N VAL A 147 -20.10 -10.81 -10.65
CA VAL A 147 -21.35 -10.37 -11.28
C VAL A 147 -21.50 -8.85 -11.18
N GLU A 148 -21.28 -8.27 -9.99
CA GLU A 148 -21.29 -6.82 -9.80
C GLU A 148 -20.22 -6.13 -10.67
N PHE A 149 -19.04 -6.72 -10.76
CA PHE A 149 -17.88 -6.19 -11.47
C PHE A 149 -18.10 -6.13 -12.99
N VAL A 150 -18.62 -7.22 -13.57
CA VAL A 150 -19.02 -7.28 -14.98
C VAL A 150 -20.16 -6.31 -15.27
N GLU A 151 -21.15 -6.22 -14.38
CA GLU A 151 -22.28 -5.29 -14.55
C GLU A 151 -21.84 -3.82 -14.52
N ALA A 152 -21.01 -3.46 -13.55
CA ALA A 152 -20.46 -2.11 -13.42
C ALA A 152 -19.64 -1.74 -14.66
N ARG A 153 -18.78 -2.65 -15.14
CA ARG A 153 -18.00 -2.43 -16.36
C ARG A 153 -18.89 -2.28 -17.59
N ARG A 154 -19.94 -3.08 -17.70
CA ARG A 154 -20.93 -3.01 -18.79
C ARG A 154 -21.65 -1.65 -18.80
N GLN A 155 -22.00 -1.12 -17.63
CA GLN A 155 -22.61 0.21 -17.50
C GLN A 155 -21.63 1.32 -17.89
N GLU A 156 -20.37 1.22 -17.49
CA GLU A 156 -19.32 2.16 -17.87
C GLU A 156 -19.12 2.22 -19.40
N LEU A 157 -19.04 1.06 -20.07
CA LEU A 157 -18.93 0.98 -21.53
C LEU A 157 -20.16 1.56 -22.24
N ARG A 158 -21.38 1.28 -21.75
CA ARG A 158 -22.60 1.89 -22.30
C ARG A 158 -22.59 3.41 -22.18
N LYS A 159 -22.12 3.92 -21.06
CA LYS A 159 -21.99 5.37 -20.84
C LYS A 159 -20.96 5.98 -21.80
N GLN A 160 -19.81 5.34 -22.00
CA GLN A 160 -18.80 5.79 -22.97
C GLN A 160 -19.36 5.90 -24.39
N ILE A 161 -20.16 4.91 -24.83
CA ILE A 161 -20.85 4.94 -26.13
C ILE A 161 -21.86 6.09 -26.20
N GLN A 162 -22.65 6.30 -25.13
CA GLN A 162 -23.61 7.41 -25.06
C GLN A 162 -22.91 8.78 -25.10
N ASP A 163 -21.73 8.89 -24.49
CA ASP A 163 -20.89 10.09 -24.47
C ASP A 163 -20.13 10.29 -25.81
N GLY A 164 -20.35 9.42 -26.81
CA GLY A 164 -19.77 9.54 -28.15
C GLY A 164 -18.37 8.94 -28.32
N ILE A 165 -17.89 8.18 -27.33
CA ILE A 165 -16.62 7.45 -27.41
C ILE A 165 -16.87 6.10 -28.11
N TYR A 166 -16.50 6.03 -29.39
CA TYR A 166 -16.63 4.85 -30.23
C TYR A 166 -15.25 4.31 -30.62
N ASP A 167 -14.58 3.63 -29.70
CA ASP A 167 -13.39 2.83 -30.02
C ASP A 167 -13.72 1.33 -30.13
N ASP A 168 -12.84 0.59 -30.80
CA ASP A 168 -13.02 -0.85 -31.04
C ASP A 168 -13.09 -1.64 -29.73
N TYR A 169 -12.34 -1.22 -28.70
CA TYR A 169 -12.31 -1.85 -27.39
C TYR A 169 -13.65 -1.75 -26.65
N THR A 170 -14.30 -0.59 -26.73
CA THR A 170 -15.58 -0.30 -26.08
C THR A 170 -16.70 -1.13 -26.70
N GLN A 171 -16.71 -1.20 -28.04
CA GLN A 171 -17.70 -2.00 -28.77
C GLN A 171 -17.50 -3.50 -28.54
N LEU A 172 -16.25 -3.99 -28.65
CA LEU A 172 -15.92 -5.39 -28.42
C LEU A 172 -16.21 -5.81 -26.98
N GLY A 173 -15.81 -5.00 -26.00
CA GLY A 173 -16.04 -5.26 -24.59
C GLY A 173 -17.54 -5.30 -24.23
N LEU A 174 -18.34 -4.38 -24.77
CA LEU A 174 -19.78 -4.40 -24.53
C LEU A 174 -20.43 -5.66 -25.12
N LYS A 175 -20.04 -6.04 -26.34
CA LYS A 175 -20.50 -7.29 -26.97
C LYS A 175 -20.09 -8.52 -26.17
N ALA A 176 -18.84 -8.57 -25.73
CA ALA A 176 -18.29 -9.65 -24.91
C ALA A 176 -19.07 -9.87 -23.61
N SER A 177 -19.59 -8.80 -23.01
CA SER A 177 -20.31 -8.85 -21.74
C SER A 177 -21.70 -9.49 -21.79
N ILE A 178 -22.33 -9.56 -22.97
CA ILE A 178 -23.74 -9.98 -23.12
C ILE A 178 -23.90 -11.46 -22.73
N ASP A 179 -22.94 -12.30 -23.11
CA ASP A 179 -23.03 -13.75 -22.99
C ASP A 179 -22.25 -14.31 -21.77
N ILE A 180 -21.90 -13.48 -20.79
CA ILE A 180 -21.23 -13.93 -19.57
C ILE A 180 -22.28 -14.27 -18.52
N SER A 181 -22.49 -15.55 -18.24
CA SER A 181 -23.43 -15.99 -17.21
C SER A 181 -22.80 -16.01 -15.81
N ARG A 182 -23.64 -16.00 -14.76
CA ARG A 182 -23.18 -16.20 -13.38
C ARG A 182 -22.47 -17.54 -13.19
N ASN A 183 -22.90 -18.58 -13.90
CA ASN A 183 -22.28 -19.90 -13.83
C ASN A 183 -20.87 -19.88 -14.45
N ASP A 184 -20.68 -19.15 -15.55
CA ASP A 184 -19.36 -18.98 -16.17
C ASP A 184 -18.38 -18.30 -15.20
N LEU A 185 -18.84 -17.26 -14.50
CA LEU A 185 -18.05 -16.56 -13.48
C LEU A 185 -17.73 -17.45 -12.27
N ALA A 186 -18.68 -18.28 -11.85
CA ALA A 186 -18.47 -19.25 -10.76
C ALA A 186 -17.43 -20.32 -11.15
N GLN A 187 -17.50 -20.85 -12.37
CA GLN A 187 -16.52 -21.82 -12.89
C GLN A 187 -15.13 -21.18 -13.04
N TRP A 188 -15.08 -19.93 -13.49
CA TRP A 188 -13.84 -19.16 -13.59
C TRP A 188 -13.16 -18.97 -12.23
N ASP A 189 -13.91 -18.50 -11.21
CA ASP A 189 -13.40 -18.34 -9.84
C ASP A 189 -12.99 -19.69 -9.24
N ALA A 190 -13.81 -20.73 -9.41
CA ALA A 190 -13.53 -22.06 -8.89
C ALA A 190 -12.21 -22.62 -9.45
N SER A 191 -11.98 -22.50 -10.77
CA SER A 191 -10.72 -22.96 -11.36
C SER A 191 -9.53 -22.11 -10.91
N ALA A 192 -9.67 -20.78 -10.78
CA ALA A 192 -8.60 -19.94 -10.25
C ALA A 192 -8.27 -20.30 -8.78
N ARG A 193 -9.28 -20.62 -7.98
CA ARG A 193 -9.12 -21.08 -6.59
C ARG A 193 -8.44 -22.44 -6.50
N SER A 194 -8.81 -23.40 -7.35
CA SER A 194 -8.14 -24.70 -7.41
C SER A 194 -6.65 -24.53 -7.76
N TRP A 195 -6.33 -23.64 -8.70
CA TRP A 195 -4.95 -23.30 -9.02
C TRP A 195 -4.19 -22.74 -7.81
N LEU A 196 -4.78 -21.77 -7.09
CA LEU A 196 -4.16 -21.18 -5.91
C LEU A 196 -3.85 -22.21 -4.83
N GLN A 197 -4.72 -23.20 -4.61
CA GLN A 197 -4.49 -24.27 -3.64
C GLN A 197 -3.24 -25.06 -4.00
N VAL A 198 -3.11 -25.45 -5.27
CA VAL A 198 -1.93 -26.18 -5.73
C VAL A 198 -0.65 -25.34 -5.59
N ALA A 199 -0.71 -24.07 -5.99
CA ALA A 199 0.43 -23.17 -5.88
C ALA A 199 0.83 -22.87 -4.42
N ASP A 200 -0.16 -22.74 -3.52
CA ASP A 200 0.05 -22.57 -2.08
C ASP A 200 0.72 -23.81 -1.46
N ASP A 201 0.33 -25.01 -1.87
CA ASP A 201 0.90 -26.27 -1.39
C ASP A 201 2.36 -26.45 -1.85
N GLU A 202 2.64 -26.19 -3.13
CA GLU A 202 4.01 -26.35 -3.67
C GLU A 202 4.98 -25.29 -3.15
N LEU A 203 4.50 -24.07 -2.87
CA LEU A 203 5.32 -22.97 -2.38
C LEU A 203 5.07 -22.64 -0.91
N ILE A 204 4.61 -23.63 -0.15
CA ILE A 204 4.12 -23.48 1.23
C ILE A 204 5.07 -22.74 2.16
N ARG A 205 6.39 -22.90 2.00
CA ARG A 205 7.39 -22.22 2.85
C ARG A 205 7.41 -20.71 2.59
N ARG A 206 7.59 -20.31 1.32
CA ARG A 206 7.58 -18.90 0.91
C ARG A 206 6.22 -18.27 1.18
N GLN A 207 5.14 -19.01 0.89
CA GLN A 207 3.79 -18.53 1.10
C GLN A 207 3.48 -18.30 2.60
N LYS A 208 3.81 -19.25 3.47
CA LYS A 208 3.64 -19.06 4.93
C LYS A 208 4.45 -17.88 5.44
N GLN A 209 5.69 -17.72 4.98
CA GLN A 209 6.55 -16.60 5.37
C GLN A 209 5.94 -15.25 4.96
N LEU A 210 5.46 -15.13 3.72
CA LEU A 210 4.79 -13.92 3.25
C LEU A 210 3.49 -13.65 4.02
N MET A 211 2.68 -14.68 4.28
CA MET A 211 1.43 -14.53 5.04
C MET A 211 1.66 -14.12 6.49
N LEU A 212 2.74 -14.58 7.14
CA LEU A 212 3.13 -14.10 8.47
C LEU A 212 3.46 -12.60 8.44
N ILE A 213 4.13 -12.13 7.40
CA ILE A 213 4.45 -10.71 7.21
C ILE A 213 3.17 -9.90 6.99
N ILE A 214 2.28 -10.36 6.12
CA ILE A 214 0.97 -9.73 5.86
C ILE A 214 0.15 -9.62 7.15
N ASN A 215 0.07 -10.70 7.94
CA ASN A 215 -0.72 -10.71 9.17
C ASN A 215 -0.15 -9.79 10.26
N ASN A 216 1.17 -9.56 10.24
CA ASN A 216 1.83 -8.68 11.20
C ASN A 216 1.81 -7.20 10.76
N ILE A 217 1.59 -6.92 9.47
CA ILE A 217 1.49 -5.57 8.92
C ILE A 217 0.00 -5.23 8.77
N ASN A 218 -0.54 -4.45 9.70
CA ASN A 218 -1.94 -4.00 9.65
C ASN A 218 -2.15 -2.90 8.58
N MET A 219 -1.94 -3.24 7.30
CA MET A 219 -2.04 -2.32 6.17
C MET A 219 -3.35 -2.54 5.39
N PRO A 220 -4.17 -1.50 5.18
CA PRO A 220 -5.40 -1.62 4.42
C PRO A 220 -5.13 -1.89 2.93
N VAL A 221 -6.00 -2.66 2.28
CA VAL A 221 -5.86 -3.04 0.87
C VAL A 221 -5.97 -1.81 -0.07
N THR A 222 -6.85 -0.87 0.28
CA THR A 222 -7.05 0.42 -0.40
C THR A 222 -7.08 1.57 0.62
N HIS A 223 -6.68 2.77 0.20
CA HIS A 223 -6.76 3.99 1.03
C HIS A 223 -7.97 4.80 0.64
N GLY A 224 -8.79 5.20 1.62
CA GLY A 224 -9.90 6.12 1.39
C GLY A 224 -11.13 5.82 2.23
N LYS A 225 -11.92 6.87 2.47
CA LYS A 225 -13.17 6.87 3.24
C LYS A 225 -14.11 5.74 2.78
N SER A 226 -14.97 5.30 3.69
CA SER A 226 -16.01 4.26 3.56
C SER A 226 -17.07 4.46 2.46
N SER A 227 -16.73 5.14 1.36
CA SER A 227 -17.63 5.60 0.29
C SER A 227 -17.26 5.06 -1.10
N PHE A 228 -16.23 4.21 -1.24
CA PHE A 228 -15.93 3.58 -2.53
C PHE A 228 -16.81 2.35 -2.78
N SER A 229 -17.34 2.22 -4.01
CA SER A 229 -18.03 0.99 -4.43
C SER A 229 -17.06 -0.19 -4.49
N THR A 230 -17.58 -1.42 -4.33
CA THR A 230 -16.80 -2.66 -4.42
C THR A 230 -15.99 -2.72 -5.72
N TYR A 231 -16.63 -2.36 -6.84
CA TYR A 231 -15.99 -2.24 -8.15
C TYR A 231 -14.74 -1.36 -8.13
N THR A 232 -14.87 -0.12 -7.64
CA THR A 232 -13.76 0.86 -7.66
C THR A 232 -12.60 0.40 -6.80
N SER A 233 -12.88 -0.15 -5.61
CA SER A 233 -11.87 -0.69 -4.70
C SER A 233 -11.12 -1.88 -5.32
N VAL A 234 -11.84 -2.79 -5.97
CA VAL A 234 -11.23 -3.96 -6.66
C VAL A 234 -10.37 -3.52 -7.84
N VAL A 235 -10.86 -2.62 -8.70
CA VAL A 235 -10.07 -2.07 -9.82
C VAL A 235 -8.80 -1.40 -9.31
N GLU A 236 -8.91 -0.55 -8.29
CA GLU A 236 -7.78 0.16 -7.72
C GLU A 236 -6.73 -0.80 -7.14
N ALA A 237 -7.17 -1.80 -6.37
CA ALA A 237 -6.28 -2.80 -5.79
C ALA A 237 -5.57 -3.61 -6.87
N TRP A 238 -6.31 -4.10 -7.87
CA TRP A 238 -5.76 -4.86 -8.99
C TRP A 238 -4.74 -4.06 -9.79
N ARG A 239 -5.07 -2.81 -10.14
CA ARG A 239 -4.16 -1.92 -10.88
C ARG A 239 -2.91 -1.60 -10.09
N THR A 240 -3.07 -1.19 -8.83
CA THR A 240 -1.94 -0.87 -7.95
C THR A 240 -0.99 -2.05 -7.83
N ALA A 241 -1.51 -3.27 -7.61
CA ALA A 241 -0.70 -4.46 -7.48
C ALA A 241 0.11 -4.75 -8.76
N LEU A 242 -0.54 -4.74 -9.92
CA LEU A 242 0.10 -5.00 -11.21
C LEU A 242 1.16 -3.95 -11.56
N GLU A 243 0.81 -2.67 -11.46
CA GLU A 243 1.71 -1.57 -11.82
C GLU A 243 2.93 -1.52 -10.89
N THR A 244 2.75 -1.82 -9.60
CA THR A 244 3.85 -1.86 -8.63
C THR A 244 4.78 -3.04 -8.90
N LEU A 245 4.24 -4.23 -9.16
CA LEU A 245 5.07 -5.39 -9.47
C LEU A 245 5.75 -5.29 -10.82
N GLU A 246 5.11 -4.69 -11.83
CA GLU A 246 5.73 -4.44 -13.12
C GLU A 246 6.98 -3.56 -12.94
N LYS A 247 6.86 -2.45 -12.19
CA LYS A 247 8.02 -1.58 -11.87
C LYS A 247 9.09 -2.31 -11.06
N LEU A 248 8.68 -3.15 -10.12
CA LEU A 248 9.59 -3.95 -9.31
C LEU A 248 10.41 -4.91 -10.19
N LEU A 249 9.76 -5.60 -11.14
CA LEU A 249 10.41 -6.49 -12.10
C LEU A 249 11.28 -5.75 -13.12
N GLN A 250 11.04 -4.46 -13.36
CA GLN A 250 11.96 -3.57 -14.09
C GLN A 250 13.22 -3.21 -13.29
N GLY A 251 13.36 -3.71 -12.06
CA GLY A 251 14.47 -3.40 -11.17
C GLY A 251 14.33 -2.05 -10.47
N GLN A 252 13.14 -1.44 -10.49
CA GLN A 252 12.88 -0.20 -9.76
C GLN A 252 12.43 -0.55 -8.33
N PRO A 253 13.21 -0.23 -7.30
CA PRO A 253 12.79 -0.46 -5.91
C PRO A 253 11.47 0.24 -5.64
N GLN A 254 10.53 -0.48 -5.04
CA GLN A 254 9.20 0.06 -4.72
C GLN A 254 9.03 0.20 -3.21
N ARG A 255 8.31 1.23 -2.80
CA ARG A 255 7.80 1.37 -1.43
C ARG A 255 6.33 1.00 -1.41
N LEU A 256 5.95 0.16 -0.44
CA LEU A 256 4.56 -0.16 -0.20
C LEU A 256 3.85 0.98 0.50
N SER A 257 2.80 1.47 -0.14
CA SER A 257 1.78 2.33 0.44
C SER A 257 0.47 1.58 0.70
N LYS A 258 0.13 0.56 -0.11
CA LYS A 258 -1.17 -0.15 -0.07
C LYS A 258 -1.01 -1.66 0.07
N GLY A 259 -1.92 -2.28 0.83
CA GLY A 259 -1.99 -3.73 1.08
C GLY A 259 -2.26 -4.56 -0.17
N SER A 260 -2.84 -3.95 -1.20
CA SER A 260 -3.11 -4.58 -2.49
C SER A 260 -1.88 -5.22 -3.14
N VAL A 261 -0.69 -4.63 -2.99
CA VAL A 261 0.53 -5.18 -3.56
C VAL A 261 0.94 -6.48 -2.85
N LEU A 262 0.86 -6.54 -1.52
CA LEU A 262 1.14 -7.76 -0.76
C LEU A 262 0.14 -8.86 -1.10
N LEU A 263 -1.13 -8.49 -1.27
CA LEU A 263 -2.16 -9.41 -1.71
C LEU A 263 -1.89 -9.95 -3.12
N GLY A 264 -1.42 -9.10 -4.04
CA GLY A 264 -0.95 -9.50 -5.37
C GLY A 264 0.21 -10.50 -5.31
N LEU A 265 1.25 -10.20 -4.53
CA LEU A 265 2.39 -11.11 -4.31
C LEU A 265 1.95 -12.49 -3.83
N ALA A 266 1.08 -12.53 -2.80
CA ALA A 266 0.55 -13.77 -2.26
C ALA A 266 -0.33 -14.52 -3.27
N SER A 267 -1.08 -13.80 -4.11
CA SER A 267 -2.00 -14.38 -5.11
C SER A 267 -1.31 -14.88 -6.36
N TRP A 268 -0.14 -14.34 -6.70
CA TRP A 268 0.59 -14.68 -7.93
C TRP A 268 1.87 -15.48 -7.67
N HIS A 269 2.14 -15.78 -6.38
CA HIS A 269 3.28 -16.56 -5.92
C HIS A 269 4.62 -16.00 -6.41
N LEU A 270 4.72 -14.68 -6.38
CA LEU A 270 5.94 -13.92 -6.66
C LEU A 270 6.48 -13.41 -5.32
N TYR A 271 7.75 -13.69 -5.01
CA TYR A 271 8.31 -13.41 -3.68
C TYR A 271 9.57 -12.55 -3.76
N PRO A 272 9.45 -11.23 -3.97
CA PRO A 272 10.60 -10.34 -3.95
C PRO A 272 11.17 -10.26 -2.54
N ASP A 273 12.46 -9.94 -2.44
CA ASP A 273 13.08 -9.66 -1.15
C ASP A 273 12.46 -8.41 -0.53
N LEU A 274 12.14 -8.48 0.77
CA LEU A 274 11.43 -7.41 1.47
C LEU A 274 12.37 -6.71 2.45
N LEU A 275 12.30 -5.38 2.48
CA LEU A 275 12.88 -4.55 3.54
C LEU A 275 11.75 -4.06 4.44
N VAL A 276 11.58 -4.67 5.61
CA VAL A 276 10.53 -4.32 6.57
C VAL A 276 11.07 -3.31 7.57
N LEU A 277 10.58 -2.09 7.50
CA LEU A 277 10.93 -0.98 8.38
C LEU A 277 9.86 -0.86 9.48
N ASN A 278 10.05 -1.61 10.57
CA ASN A 278 9.27 -1.45 11.80
C ASN A 278 10.19 -0.91 12.92
N GLU A 279 10.09 -1.39 14.18
CA GLU A 279 11.03 -1.03 15.26
C GLU A 279 12.50 -1.29 14.89
N ARG A 280 12.76 -2.30 14.06
CA ARG A 280 14.07 -2.60 13.46
C ARG A 280 13.90 -2.85 11.97
N ALA A 281 14.81 -2.29 11.18
CA ALA A 281 14.91 -2.60 9.76
C ALA A 281 15.31 -4.07 9.58
N THR A 282 14.39 -4.87 9.06
CA THR A 282 14.57 -6.32 8.88
C THR A 282 14.52 -6.64 7.40
N ILE A 283 15.58 -7.26 6.88
CA ILE A 283 15.60 -7.78 5.51
C ILE A 283 15.06 -9.21 5.54
N VAL A 284 14.06 -9.48 4.71
CA VAL A 284 13.51 -10.80 4.49
C VAL A 284 13.91 -11.26 3.09
N GLU A 285 14.86 -12.18 3.03
CA GLU A 285 15.35 -12.74 1.77
C GLU A 285 14.49 -13.97 1.38
N PHE A 286 13.76 -13.85 0.28
CA PHE A 286 13.02 -14.93 -0.36
C PHE A 286 13.85 -15.62 -1.44
N LYS A 287 14.78 -14.88 -2.08
CA LYS A 287 15.66 -15.36 -3.17
C LYS A 287 14.86 -16.08 -4.24
N ASP A 288 13.80 -15.43 -4.69
CA ASP A 288 12.93 -15.97 -5.72
C ASP A 288 13.66 -15.92 -7.08
N PRO A 289 13.93 -17.07 -7.73
CA PRO A 289 14.68 -17.09 -9.00
C PRO A 289 13.94 -16.41 -10.17
N VAL A 290 12.64 -16.16 -10.04
CA VAL A 290 11.83 -15.47 -11.05
C VAL A 290 12.01 -13.94 -10.94
N ILE A 291 12.52 -13.45 -9.83
CA ILE A 291 12.67 -12.03 -9.52
C ILE A 291 14.17 -11.70 -9.49
N ALA A 292 14.55 -10.56 -10.07
CA ALA A 292 15.95 -10.14 -10.05
C ALA A 292 16.38 -9.81 -8.61
N ASP A 293 17.62 -10.18 -8.23
CA ASP A 293 18.17 -9.91 -6.89
C ASP A 293 18.19 -8.41 -6.52
N SER A 294 18.18 -7.52 -7.53
CA SER A 294 18.11 -6.06 -7.32
C SER A 294 16.70 -5.55 -6.99
N ALA A 295 15.67 -6.37 -7.21
CA ALA A 295 14.28 -5.98 -7.02
C ALA A 295 13.86 -6.15 -5.55
N GLN A 296 14.10 -5.11 -4.76
CA GLN A 296 13.73 -5.07 -3.34
C GLN A 296 12.46 -4.24 -3.12
N LEU A 297 11.55 -4.77 -2.30
CA LEU A 297 10.31 -4.11 -1.92
C LEU A 297 10.40 -3.61 -0.47
N THR A 298 10.24 -2.30 -0.26
CA THR A 298 10.33 -1.69 1.07
C THR A 298 8.95 -1.52 1.69
N ILE A 299 8.77 -2.06 2.89
CA ILE A 299 7.57 -1.89 3.72
C ILE A 299 7.89 -0.84 4.79
N GLY A 300 7.29 0.34 4.68
CA GLY A 300 7.57 1.48 5.58
C GLY A 300 6.78 1.44 6.89
N LEU A 301 7.23 2.25 7.86
CA LEU A 301 6.51 2.54 9.11
C LEU A 301 5.13 3.13 8.81
N TRP A 302 4.11 2.53 9.43
CA TRP A 302 2.71 2.91 9.30
C TRP A 302 2.48 4.35 9.82
N ASN A 303 1.72 5.15 9.06
CA ASN A 303 1.22 6.44 9.53
C ASN A 303 -0.10 6.20 10.27
N PRO A 304 -0.19 6.47 11.59
CA PRO A 304 -1.43 6.33 12.35
C PRO A 304 -2.55 7.29 11.90
N ASP A 305 -2.22 8.37 11.19
CA ASP A 305 -3.19 9.34 10.69
C ASP A 305 -3.51 9.11 9.20
N THR A 306 -4.60 8.41 8.92
CA THR A 306 -5.18 8.19 7.57
C THR A 306 -5.70 9.46 6.88
N ASN A 307 -5.64 10.63 7.53
CA ASN A 307 -6.14 11.90 6.99
C ASN A 307 -5.04 12.82 6.42
N LYS A 308 -3.76 12.42 6.44
CA LYS A 308 -2.63 13.22 5.94
C LYS A 308 -1.82 12.41 4.93
N ASP A 309 -2.40 12.20 3.75
CA ASP A 309 -1.78 11.46 2.63
C ASP A 309 -1.02 12.36 1.65
N GLU A 310 -0.84 13.65 1.95
CA GLU A 310 -0.06 14.56 1.12
C GLU A 310 1.39 14.64 1.62
N GLY A 311 2.30 13.99 0.89
CA GLY A 311 3.74 14.11 1.09
C GLY A 311 4.56 13.51 -0.05
N VAL A 312 5.69 14.14 -0.37
CA VAL A 312 6.69 13.57 -1.28
C VAL A 312 7.58 12.64 -0.47
N TYR A 313 7.53 11.33 -0.77
CA TYR A 313 8.29 10.33 -0.04
C TYR A 313 9.30 9.64 -0.96
N TRP A 314 10.59 9.83 -0.69
CA TRP A 314 11.67 9.13 -1.37
C TRP A 314 11.95 7.79 -0.68
N SER A 315 11.97 6.69 -1.45
CA SER A 315 12.51 5.41 -1.01
C SER A 315 13.95 5.30 -1.45
N LEU A 316 14.89 5.40 -0.51
CA LEU A 316 16.32 5.28 -0.78
C LEU A 316 16.85 4.10 0.03
N SER A 317 17.19 3.00 -0.65
CA SER A 317 17.97 1.90 -0.06
C SER A 317 19.44 2.32 0.02
N LEU A 318 19.76 3.20 0.96
CA LEU A 318 21.11 3.76 1.15
C LEU A 318 22.20 2.72 1.45
N SER A 319 21.83 1.47 1.75
CA SER A 319 22.80 0.39 1.99
C SER A 319 23.56 -0.08 0.75
N HIS A 320 23.18 0.34 -0.46
CA HIS A 320 23.79 -0.15 -1.72
C HIS A 320 24.57 0.88 -2.54
N LEU A 321 24.70 2.13 -2.09
CA LEU A 321 25.57 3.12 -2.75
C LEU A 321 27.03 2.97 -2.27
N ARG A 322 27.76 2.01 -2.85
CA ARG A 322 29.20 1.73 -2.63
C ARG A 322 30.16 2.91 -2.91
N PHE A 323 29.68 4.11 -3.22
CA PHE A 323 30.50 5.26 -3.64
C PHE A 323 30.51 6.47 -2.69
N TYR A 324 29.85 6.41 -1.54
CA TYR A 324 30.03 7.41 -0.49
C TYR A 324 30.80 6.78 0.67
N GLY A 325 31.95 7.37 1.01
CA GLY A 325 32.79 6.98 2.15
C GLY A 325 32.06 7.10 3.49
N ASP A 326 32.77 6.82 4.59
CA ASP A 326 32.24 6.65 5.94
C ASP A 326 31.04 7.56 6.26
N PRO A 327 29.92 6.99 6.77
CA PRO A 327 28.67 7.71 6.90
C PRO A 327 28.81 8.92 7.83
N ILE A 328 28.80 10.12 7.25
CA ILE A 328 28.50 11.33 7.98
C ILE A 328 27.02 11.26 8.33
N LYS A 329 26.71 11.12 9.62
CA LYS A 329 25.35 11.15 10.15
C LYS A 329 24.73 12.51 9.83
N VAL A 330 23.92 12.58 8.79
CA VAL A 330 23.07 13.73 8.51
C VAL A 330 21.63 13.27 8.55
N THR A 331 20.97 13.55 9.66
CA THR A 331 19.52 13.45 9.81
C THR A 331 18.92 14.82 9.52
N SER A 332 18.22 14.99 8.41
CA SER A 332 17.31 16.13 8.22
C SER A 332 15.89 15.60 8.05
N ILE A 333 15.08 15.74 9.10
CA ILE A 333 13.66 15.38 9.10
C ILE A 333 12.89 16.69 8.90
N THR A 334 12.24 16.84 7.75
CA THR A 334 11.27 17.90 7.49
C THR A 334 9.90 17.50 8.02
N THR A 335 9.73 17.61 9.33
CA THR A 335 8.45 17.84 10.00
C THR A 335 8.75 18.84 11.10
N ARG A 336 8.31 20.08 10.94
CA ARG A 336 8.22 20.98 12.09
C ARG A 336 7.26 20.33 13.10
N ASP A 337 7.69 20.31 14.36
CA ASP A 337 6.85 20.27 15.57
C ASP A 337 6.65 18.94 16.34
N ALA A 338 7.70 18.13 16.56
CA ALA A 338 7.67 17.23 17.73
C ALA A 338 8.99 16.78 18.36
N SER A 339 10.16 16.97 17.74
CA SER A 339 11.42 16.41 18.28
C SER A 339 12.57 17.39 18.46
N TRP A 340 12.41 18.65 18.04
CA TRP A 340 13.37 19.72 18.31
C TRP A 340 12.64 20.86 18.98
N LEU A 341 12.94 21.07 20.26
CA LEU A 341 12.58 22.30 20.95
C LEU A 341 13.53 23.39 20.44
N SER A 342 13.01 24.53 20.01
CA SER A 342 13.85 25.72 19.86
C SER A 342 14.48 26.06 21.21
N ILE A 343 15.60 26.82 21.23
CA ILE A 343 16.22 27.21 22.51
C ILE A 343 15.23 27.96 23.41
N GLU A 344 14.29 28.67 22.81
CA GLU A 344 13.25 29.44 23.48
C GLU A 344 12.13 28.52 24.02
N GLU A 345 11.72 27.49 23.27
CA GLU A 345 10.78 26.48 23.76
C GLU A 345 11.41 25.61 24.86
N LEU A 346 12.71 25.32 24.75
CA LEU A 346 13.47 24.62 25.79
C LEU A 346 13.53 25.47 27.06
N GLN A 347 13.74 26.78 26.94
CA GLN A 347 13.71 27.71 28.08
C GLN A 347 12.35 27.72 28.78
N LEU A 348 11.24 27.73 28.03
CA LEU A 348 9.88 27.63 28.59
C LEU A 348 9.64 26.29 29.29
N LEU A 349 10.16 25.20 28.72
CA LEU A 349 10.08 23.87 29.33
C LEU A 349 10.91 23.79 30.62
N VAL A 350 12.12 24.34 30.62
CA VAL A 350 12.99 24.41 31.80
C VAL A 350 12.39 25.31 32.88
N MET A 351 11.72 26.41 32.51
CA MET A 351 10.92 27.24 33.42
C MET A 351 9.80 26.43 34.06
N GLY A 352 9.04 25.66 33.26
CA GLY A 352 8.04 24.74 33.78
C GLY A 352 8.62 23.71 34.75
N ALA A 353 9.78 23.14 34.43
CA ALA A 353 10.48 22.19 35.29
C ALA A 353 10.88 22.78 36.63
N PHE A 354 11.30 24.05 36.66
CA PHE A 354 11.62 24.77 37.90
C PHE A 354 10.37 25.02 38.77
N LEU A 355 9.25 25.37 38.13
CA LEU A 355 7.98 25.61 38.80
C LEU A 355 7.31 24.31 39.31
N ALA A 356 7.75 23.14 38.82
CA ALA A 356 7.18 21.85 39.18
C ALA A 356 7.27 21.53 40.69
N ASP A 357 8.23 22.14 41.39
CA ASP A 357 8.44 21.99 42.83
C ASP A 357 7.62 23.00 43.67
N TRP A 358 6.97 23.97 43.03
CA TRP A 358 6.14 24.96 43.71
C TRP A 358 4.73 24.39 43.89
N GLU A 359 4.41 23.97 45.12
CA GLU A 359 3.15 23.31 45.42
C GLU A 359 1.92 24.17 45.06
N ASN A 360 0.93 23.55 44.42
CA ASN A 360 -0.39 24.13 44.03
C ASN A 360 -0.42 25.13 42.86
N LEU A 361 0.62 25.24 42.02
CA LEU A 361 0.52 26.03 40.78
C LEU A 361 -0.39 25.37 39.74
N ARG A 362 -1.33 26.14 39.19
CA ARG A 362 -2.15 25.76 38.04
C ARG A 362 -1.66 26.46 36.78
N VAL A 363 -2.09 25.98 35.61
CA VAL A 363 -1.77 26.61 34.31
C VAL A 363 -2.18 28.09 34.28
N SER A 364 -3.26 28.46 34.99
CA SER A 364 -3.71 29.85 35.15
C SER A 364 -2.76 30.75 35.94
N ASP A 365 -1.79 30.18 36.65
CA ASP A 365 -0.82 30.90 37.46
C ASP A 365 0.54 31.06 36.76
N PHE A 366 0.70 30.51 35.55
CA PHE A 366 1.95 30.64 34.76
C PHE A 366 2.26 32.10 34.38
N ASP A 367 1.24 32.92 34.11
CA ASP A 367 1.45 34.36 33.86
C ASP A 367 2.03 35.05 35.10
N LYS A 368 1.50 34.76 36.30
CA LYS A 368 2.02 35.33 37.56
C LYS A 368 3.43 34.83 37.89
N ALA A 369 3.73 33.57 37.57
CA ALA A 369 5.06 33.01 37.75
C ALA A 369 6.07 33.64 36.79
N ALA A 370 5.68 33.94 35.55
CA ALA A 370 6.49 34.69 34.61
C ALA A 370 6.73 36.13 35.09
N ASP A 371 5.68 36.82 35.56
CA ASP A 371 5.81 38.17 36.15
C ASP A 371 6.78 38.18 37.34
N PHE A 372 6.77 37.16 38.19
CA PHE A 372 7.71 37.03 39.30
C PHE A 372 9.17 37.01 38.84
N PHE A 373 9.52 36.23 37.81
CA PHE A 373 10.91 36.18 37.31
C PHE A 373 11.34 37.50 36.66
N VAL A 374 10.40 38.22 36.02
CA VAL A 374 10.67 39.56 35.48
C VAL A 374 10.92 40.56 36.60
N ALA A 375 10.05 40.59 37.62
CA ALA A 375 10.18 41.49 38.76
C ALA A 375 11.43 41.20 39.61
N LEU A 376 11.81 39.93 39.75
CA LEU A 376 13.01 39.52 40.50
C LEU A 376 14.29 40.00 39.80
N ASP A 377 14.38 39.87 38.48
CA ASP A 377 15.50 40.39 37.69
C ASP A 377 15.60 41.93 37.76
N GLU A 378 14.47 42.62 37.70
CA GLU A 378 14.42 44.09 37.81
C GLU A 378 14.87 44.57 39.21
N ALA A 379 14.41 43.92 40.28
CA ALA A 379 14.83 44.22 41.64
C ALA A 379 16.33 43.97 41.88
N MET A 380 16.90 42.94 41.24
CA MET A 380 18.33 42.65 41.35
C MET A 380 19.19 43.64 40.54
N GLN A 381 18.71 44.11 39.38
CA GLN A 381 19.42 45.10 38.57
C GLN A 381 19.53 46.46 39.27
N ASP A 382 18.54 46.81 40.10
CA ASP A 382 18.56 48.06 40.86
C ASP A 382 19.67 48.12 41.92
N ASP A 383 20.09 46.96 42.45
CA ASP A 383 21.12 46.81 43.49
C ASP A 383 22.54 46.61 42.89
N THR A 384 22.64 46.15 41.63
CA THR A 384 23.92 45.95 40.92
C THR A 384 24.66 47.22 40.49
N ARG A 385 24.17 48.41 40.84
CA ARG A 385 24.90 49.68 40.60
C ARG A 385 26.26 49.76 41.33
N TYR A 386 26.58 48.80 42.20
CA TYR A 386 27.82 48.76 43.00
C TYR A 386 28.65 47.48 42.91
N LEU A 387 28.34 46.50 42.04
CA LEU A 387 29.12 45.26 41.93
C LEU A 387 29.70 45.04 40.51
N PRO A 388 30.97 44.59 40.37
CA PRO A 388 31.60 44.40 39.07
C PRO A 388 30.94 43.27 38.27
N ASP A 389 30.88 43.46 36.95
CA ASP A 389 30.24 42.64 35.91
C ASP A 389 30.82 41.21 35.73
N THR A 390 31.50 40.67 36.74
CA THR A 390 32.16 39.36 36.73
C THR A 390 31.50 38.33 37.64
N ASP A 391 30.41 38.66 38.34
CA ASP A 391 29.74 37.69 39.22
C ASP A 391 28.79 36.79 38.41
N THR A 392 29.34 35.70 37.86
CA THR A 392 28.64 34.64 37.10
C THR A 392 27.51 33.94 37.89
N SER A 393 27.34 34.22 39.18
CA SER A 393 26.47 33.51 40.11
C SER A 393 24.97 33.58 39.78
N TRP A 394 24.51 34.61 39.05
CA TRP A 394 23.08 34.82 38.73
C TRP A 394 22.73 34.70 37.24
N SER A 395 23.69 34.25 36.42
CA SER A 395 23.52 34.12 34.96
C SER A 395 22.35 33.20 34.55
N TRP A 396 22.02 32.23 35.40
CA TRP A 396 20.88 31.32 35.22
C TRP A 396 19.52 32.01 35.35
N LEU A 397 19.41 33.11 36.11
CA LEU A 397 18.15 33.84 36.29
C LEU A 397 17.74 34.58 35.01
N ARG A 398 18.73 35.04 34.22
CA ARG A 398 18.51 35.66 32.91
C ARG A 398 17.76 34.73 31.96
N LEU A 399 18.03 33.42 32.05
CA LEU A 399 17.33 32.38 31.27
C LEU A 399 15.82 32.38 31.53
N PHE A 400 15.41 32.42 32.81
CA PHE A 400 14.01 32.43 33.20
C PHE A 400 13.34 33.77 32.90
N ARG A 401 14.07 34.87 33.06
CA ARG A 401 13.58 36.21 32.74
C ARG A 401 13.31 36.38 31.25
N ASP A 402 14.25 35.98 30.39
CA ASP A 402 14.08 36.14 28.94
C ASP A 402 12.92 35.26 28.42
N ALA A 403 12.78 34.03 28.95
CA ALA A 403 11.64 33.15 28.69
C ALA A 403 10.30 33.77 29.16
N SER A 404 10.31 34.38 30.35
CA SER A 404 9.12 34.99 30.96
C SER A 404 8.68 36.25 30.21
N LYS A 405 9.60 37.15 29.86
CA LYS A 405 9.31 38.34 29.04
C LYS A 405 8.71 37.94 27.70
N LYS A 406 9.29 36.92 27.06
CA LYS A 406 8.78 36.41 25.80
C LYS A 406 7.38 35.82 25.97
N PHE A 407 7.17 34.96 26.97
CA PHE A 407 5.87 34.34 27.25
C PHE A 407 4.76 35.37 27.47
N LEU A 408 5.03 36.44 28.22
CA LEU A 408 4.05 37.50 28.53
C LEU A 408 3.67 38.34 27.30
N THR A 409 4.53 38.41 26.28
CA THR A 409 4.24 39.13 25.02
C THR A 409 3.40 38.34 24.02
N LEU A 410 3.26 37.02 24.19
CA LEU A 410 2.50 36.16 23.27
C LEU A 410 0.99 36.33 23.45
N GLN A 411 0.23 36.16 22.36
CA GLN A 411 -1.24 36.23 22.33
C GLN A 411 -1.82 34.94 21.73
N ASP A 412 -3.10 34.67 22.00
CA ASP A 412 -3.93 33.64 21.36
C ASP A 412 -3.27 32.23 21.25
N THR A 413 -3.13 31.71 20.03
CA THR A 413 -2.67 30.35 19.72
C THR A 413 -1.22 30.12 20.09
N GLU A 414 -0.35 31.12 19.90
CA GLU A 414 1.06 31.05 20.28
C GLU A 414 1.22 30.97 21.79
N LYS A 415 0.40 31.72 22.55
CA LYS A 415 0.38 31.64 24.00
C LYS A 415 -0.11 30.28 24.50
N SER A 416 -1.09 29.68 23.81
CA SER A 416 -1.58 28.33 24.13
C SER A 416 -0.49 27.26 23.92
N ILE A 417 0.24 27.35 22.81
CA ILE A 417 1.38 26.47 22.51
C ILE A 417 2.50 26.65 23.54
N ALA A 418 2.89 27.89 23.84
CA ALA A 418 3.90 28.19 24.86
C ALA A 418 3.49 27.67 26.25
N SER A 419 2.23 27.84 26.63
CA SER A 419 1.68 27.31 27.89
C SER A 419 1.75 25.78 27.95
N SER A 420 1.61 25.10 26.81
CA SER A 420 1.73 23.65 26.73
C SER A 420 3.15 23.16 27.02
N TYR A 421 4.19 23.91 26.61
CA TYR A 421 5.59 23.59 26.94
C TYR A 421 5.90 23.80 28.42
N ILE A 422 5.41 24.88 29.02
CA ILE A 422 5.53 25.13 30.46
C ILE A 422 4.80 24.02 31.24
N ALA A 423 3.58 23.66 30.83
CA ALA A 423 2.81 22.58 31.45
C ALA A 423 3.51 21.22 31.33
N LEU A 424 4.16 20.96 30.19
CA LEU A 424 4.94 19.74 29.97
C LEU A 424 6.15 19.68 30.91
N GLY A 425 6.89 20.78 31.03
CA GLY A 425 7.99 20.93 31.99
C GLY A 425 7.52 20.77 33.44
N HIS A 426 6.42 21.42 33.81
CA HIS A 426 5.83 21.34 35.15
C HIS A 426 5.40 19.92 35.52
N ARG A 427 4.84 19.16 34.56
CA ARG A 427 4.36 17.79 34.80
C ARG A 427 5.47 16.73 34.75
N ARG A 428 6.47 16.90 33.89
CA ARG A 428 7.43 15.82 33.54
C ARG A 428 8.90 16.22 33.64
N GLY A 429 9.21 17.49 33.92
CA GLY A 429 10.55 18.05 33.92
C GLY A 429 11.25 18.08 35.28
N GLN A 430 10.66 17.54 36.35
CA GLN A 430 11.21 17.61 37.72
C GLN A 430 12.67 17.13 37.83
N ASN A 431 13.09 16.18 36.99
CA ASN A 431 14.46 15.64 37.00
C ASN A 431 15.45 16.41 36.11
N ILE A 432 15.03 17.50 35.46
CA ILE A 432 15.87 18.26 34.51
C ILE A 432 16.87 19.15 35.26
N LEU A 433 16.44 19.77 36.36
CA LEU A 433 17.23 20.75 37.11
C LEU A 433 17.79 20.20 38.42
N THR A 434 17.19 19.16 39.00
CA THR A 434 17.61 18.58 40.28
C THR A 434 18.17 17.17 40.08
N LYS A 435 19.35 16.90 40.64
CA LYS A 435 19.91 15.54 40.74
C LYS A 435 19.58 14.97 42.12
N GLY A 436 18.43 14.31 42.26
CA GLY A 436 17.99 13.67 43.51
C GLY A 436 16.79 14.34 44.17
N ALA A 437 16.44 13.93 45.40
CA ALA A 437 15.21 14.32 46.11
C ALA A 437 15.24 15.73 46.77
N THR A 438 16.00 16.67 46.23
CA THR A 438 16.05 18.06 46.72
C THR A 438 15.02 18.90 45.97
N ARG A 439 13.94 19.30 46.65
CA ARG A 439 12.90 20.18 46.09
C ARG A 439 13.34 21.64 46.16
N ILE A 440 13.04 22.41 45.12
CA ILE A 440 13.24 23.87 45.11
C ILE A 440 12.08 24.52 45.88
N PRO A 441 12.33 25.27 46.98
CA PRO A 441 11.26 25.93 47.72
C PRO A 441 10.56 26.99 46.85
N PRO A 442 9.24 27.20 47.02
CA PRO A 442 8.50 28.24 46.32
C PRO A 442 9.17 29.61 46.47
N MET A 443 9.21 30.39 45.38
CA MET A 443 9.87 31.71 45.32
C MET A 443 11.31 31.68 45.84
N MET A 444 12.02 30.55 45.65
CA MET A 444 13.40 30.33 46.11
C MET A 444 13.58 30.49 47.62
N GLY A 445 12.50 30.38 48.40
CA GLY A 445 12.51 30.57 49.85
C GLY A 445 12.56 32.03 50.30
N LEU A 446 12.41 33.01 49.39
CA LEU A 446 12.37 34.44 49.73
C LEU A 446 11.21 34.82 50.67
N CYS A 447 10.19 33.98 50.74
CA CYS A 447 9.02 34.15 51.62
C CYS A 447 9.15 33.40 52.96
N HIS A 448 10.26 32.68 53.21
CA HIS A 448 10.53 32.10 54.52
C HIS A 448 11.17 33.15 55.43
N PRO A 449 10.56 33.48 56.58
CA PRO A 449 11.24 34.29 57.59
C PRO A 449 12.42 33.47 58.13
N TRP A 450 13.60 34.10 58.18
CA TRP A 450 14.80 33.55 58.81
C TRP A 450 14.60 33.30 60.31
#